data_AF-A0A081C700-F1
#
_entry.id   AF-A0A081C700-F1
#
_cell.length_a   1.000
_cell.length_b   1.000
_cell.length_c   1.000
_cell.angle_alpha   90.00
_cell.angle_beta   90.00
_cell.angle_gamma   90.00
#
_symmetry.space_group_name_H-M   'P 1'
#
loop_
_entity.id
_entity.type
_entity.pdbx_description
1 polymer ?
#
loop_
_entity_poly.entity_id
_entity_poly.type
_entity_poly.pdbx_seq_one_letter_code
_entity_poly.pdbx_strand_id
1 'polypeptide(L)'
;MSGNLTTRLFQALQQQYALPLHGIHGISHWARVYENGCRIAEKTRVNLKIVQLFALFHDSKRQNEGADPEHGIRGAKYAATFHQAALLDLSDQEFDLLYRACADHTDGLIEADITVQACWDADRLDLYRVGILPDPALLCTNAAKSPELREWANTRAALRMLPDSMRTLWSIA
;
A
#
# COMPACT_ATOMS: atom_id res chain seq x y z
N MET A 1 11.61 6.40 7.35
CA MET A 1 12.52 5.24 7.47
C MET A 1 13.74 5.48 6.58
N SER A 2 14.92 4.99 6.95
CA SER A 2 16.09 5.09 6.06
C SER A 2 15.88 4.21 4.82
N GLY A 3 16.44 4.60 3.67
CA GLY A 3 16.28 3.83 2.43
C GLY A 3 16.74 2.37 2.57
N ASN A 4 17.83 2.13 3.30
CA ASN A 4 18.37 0.79 3.56
C ASN A 4 17.38 -0.11 4.31
N LEU A 5 16.66 0.44 5.31
CA LEU A 5 15.65 -0.31 6.05
C LEU A 5 14.48 -0.71 5.15
N THR A 6 14.00 0.22 4.30
CA THR A 6 12.93 -0.05 3.35
C THR A 6 13.33 -1.14 2.34
N THR A 7 14.56 -1.11 1.82
CA THR A 7 15.08 -2.16 0.91
C THR A 7 15.07 -3.53 1.58
N ARG A 8 15.63 -3.65 2.79
CA ARG A 8 15.69 -4.94 3.51
C ARG A 8 14.30 -5.47 3.85
N LEU A 9 13.39 -4.60 4.26
CA LEU A 9 12.03 -4.98 4.57
C LEU A 9 11.31 -5.50 3.31
N PHE A 10 11.41 -4.78 2.20
CA PHE A 10 10.86 -5.24 0.92
C PHE A 10 11.41 -6.62 0.54
N GLN A 11 12.72 -6.83 0.61
CA GLN A 11 13.34 -8.12 0.27
C GLN A 11 12.84 -9.26 1.16
N ALA A 12 12.70 -9.02 2.47
CA ALA A 12 12.16 -10.01 3.41
C ALA A 12 10.70 -10.38 3.11
N LEU A 13 9.87 -9.40 2.72
CA LEU A 13 8.48 -9.60 2.32
C LEU A 13 8.39 -10.34 0.98
N GLN A 14 9.18 -9.91 -0.01
CA GLN A 14 9.25 -10.51 -1.33
C GLN A 14 9.60 -12.01 -1.26
N GLN A 15 10.58 -12.39 -0.42
CA GLN A 15 10.99 -13.78 -0.24
C GLN A 15 9.89 -14.68 0.33
N GLN A 16 8.94 -14.10 1.07
CA GLN A 16 7.82 -14.84 1.67
C GLN A 16 6.50 -14.68 0.91
N TYR A 17 6.51 -13.96 -0.23
CA TYR A 17 5.32 -13.78 -1.04
C TYR A 17 5.01 -15.06 -1.81
N ALA A 18 3.79 -15.58 -1.65
CA ALA A 18 3.41 -16.89 -2.15
C ALA A 18 2.89 -16.88 -3.61
N LEU A 19 2.58 -15.70 -4.15
CA LEU A 19 2.02 -15.53 -5.50
C LEU A 19 3.10 -15.06 -6.48
N PRO A 20 2.83 -15.08 -7.81
CA PRO A 20 3.77 -14.57 -8.80
C PRO A 20 4.16 -13.12 -8.52
N LEU A 21 5.45 -12.84 -8.43
CA LEU A 21 5.98 -11.48 -8.17
C LEU A 21 5.54 -10.45 -9.22
N HIS A 22 5.25 -10.90 -10.45
CA HIS A 22 4.76 -10.07 -11.55
C HIS A 22 3.26 -10.29 -11.83
N GLY A 23 2.54 -10.89 -10.88
CA GLY A 23 1.08 -11.00 -10.88
C GLY A 23 0.38 -9.66 -10.68
N ILE A 24 -0.95 -9.67 -10.68
CA ILE A 24 -1.76 -8.43 -10.58
C ILE A 24 -1.73 -7.82 -9.17
N HIS A 25 -1.43 -8.62 -8.14
CA HIS A 25 -1.14 -8.17 -6.78
C HIS A 25 0.38 -8.23 -6.44
N GLY A 26 1.25 -8.32 -7.46
CA GLY A 26 2.69 -8.45 -7.29
C GLY A 26 3.41 -7.12 -7.01
N ILE A 27 4.74 -7.12 -7.15
CA ILE A 27 5.63 -6.03 -6.74
C ILE A 27 5.29 -4.68 -7.40
N SER A 28 4.79 -4.71 -8.65
CA SER A 28 4.45 -3.47 -9.36
C SER A 28 3.22 -2.80 -8.74
N HIS A 29 2.27 -3.58 -8.22
CA HIS A 29 1.12 -3.06 -7.48
C HIS A 29 1.58 -2.39 -6.18
N TRP A 30 2.35 -3.08 -5.36
CA TRP A 30 2.87 -2.50 -4.10
C TRP A 30 3.65 -1.21 -4.35
N ALA A 31 4.47 -1.20 -5.40
CA ALA A 31 5.26 -0.05 -5.79
C ALA A 31 4.41 1.16 -6.21
N ARG A 32 3.31 0.92 -6.94
CA ARG A 32 2.37 1.99 -7.30
C ARG A 32 1.59 2.48 -6.09
N VAL A 33 1.12 1.59 -5.21
CA VAL A 33 0.47 1.97 -3.94
C VAL A 33 1.40 2.82 -3.08
N TYR A 34 2.67 2.45 -2.96
CA TYR A 34 3.67 3.24 -2.24
C TYR A 34 3.78 4.66 -2.79
N GLU A 35 3.91 4.81 -4.12
CA GLU A 35 4.05 6.13 -4.73
C GLU A 35 2.76 6.96 -4.71
N ASN A 36 1.60 6.32 -4.89
CA ASN A 36 0.29 6.96 -4.72
C ASN A 36 0.19 7.57 -3.32
N GLY A 37 0.55 6.80 -2.30
CA GLY A 37 0.57 7.23 -0.91
C GLY A 37 1.54 8.39 -0.65
N CYS A 38 2.75 8.34 -1.21
CA CYS A 38 3.70 9.45 -1.13
C CYS A 38 3.12 10.75 -1.72
N ARG A 39 2.46 10.68 -2.88
CA ARG A 39 1.84 11.86 -3.51
C ARG A 39 0.64 12.39 -2.74
N ILE A 40 -0.14 11.52 -2.09
CA ILE A 40 -1.19 11.96 -1.18
C ILE A 40 -0.58 12.73 -0.01
N ALA A 41 0.54 12.23 0.55
CA ALA A 41 1.24 12.85 1.68
C ALA A 41 1.88 14.20 1.37
N GLU A 42 2.21 14.49 0.10
CA GLU A 42 2.66 15.82 -0.34
C GLU A 42 1.56 16.89 -0.19
N LYS A 43 0.30 16.48 -0.32
CA LYS A 43 -0.87 17.38 -0.30
C LYS A 43 -1.72 17.24 0.97
N THR A 44 -1.47 16.21 1.78
CA THR A 44 -2.27 15.86 2.97
C THR A 44 -1.33 15.53 4.13
N ARG A 45 -1.54 16.16 5.29
CA ARG A 45 -0.73 15.89 6.47
C ARG A 45 -1.10 14.53 7.07
N VAL A 46 -0.30 13.52 6.74
CA VAL A 46 -0.45 12.12 7.20
C VAL A 46 0.87 11.59 7.73
N ASN A 47 0.85 10.50 8.49
CA ASN A 47 2.07 9.80 8.85
C ASN A 47 2.59 8.99 7.65
N LEU A 48 3.54 9.57 6.91
CA LEU A 48 4.14 8.95 5.72
C LEU A 48 4.76 7.58 6.01
N LYS A 49 5.28 7.35 7.23
CA LYS A 49 5.87 6.05 7.62
C LYS A 49 4.84 4.92 7.51
N ILE A 50 3.61 5.17 7.96
CA ILE A 50 2.51 4.20 7.93
C ILE A 50 2.06 3.93 6.50
N VAL A 51 1.93 4.99 5.69
CA VAL A 51 1.55 4.88 4.27
C VAL A 51 2.55 4.00 3.50
N GLN A 52 3.85 4.20 3.76
CA GLN A 52 4.92 3.42 3.15
C GLN A 52 4.92 1.94 3.59
N LEU A 53 4.68 1.68 4.88
CA LEU A 53 4.60 0.33 5.41
C LEU A 53 3.33 -0.39 4.95
N PHE A 54 2.20 0.30 4.88
CA PHE A 54 0.95 -0.23 4.36
C PHE A 54 1.11 -0.78 2.94
N ALA A 55 1.75 -0.02 2.06
CA ALA A 55 2.00 -0.43 0.68
C ALA A 55 2.79 -1.75 0.58
N LEU A 56 3.68 -2.02 1.54
CA LEU A 56 4.44 -3.26 1.62
C LEU A 56 3.64 -4.42 2.22
N PHE A 57 2.79 -4.17 3.23
CA PHE A 57 2.13 -5.23 4.00
C PHE A 57 0.73 -5.62 3.52
N HIS A 58 -0.09 -4.69 3.03
CA HIS A 58 -1.54 -4.90 2.83
C HIS A 58 -1.89 -6.15 2.00
N ASP A 59 -1.11 -6.41 0.95
CA ASP A 59 -1.26 -7.55 0.05
C ASP A 59 -0.18 -8.64 0.22
N SER A 60 0.76 -8.47 1.16
CA SER A 60 1.90 -9.37 1.33
C SER A 60 1.56 -10.81 1.71
N LYS A 61 0.32 -11.05 2.16
CA LYS A 61 -0.19 -12.35 2.60
C LYS A 61 -1.47 -12.76 1.87
N ARG A 62 -1.63 -12.34 0.61
CA ARG A 62 -2.61 -12.96 -0.29
C ARG A 62 -2.31 -14.45 -0.47
N GLN A 63 -3.37 -15.25 -0.62
CA GLN A 63 -3.31 -16.69 -0.91
C GLN A 63 -3.73 -16.99 -2.34
N ASN A 64 -4.38 -16.04 -3.02
CA ASN A 64 -4.71 -16.13 -4.44
C ASN A 64 -4.83 -14.73 -5.09
N GLU A 65 -4.80 -14.68 -6.42
CA GLU A 65 -4.91 -13.43 -7.22
C GLU A 65 -6.36 -12.95 -7.41
N GLY A 66 -7.35 -13.69 -6.93
CA GLY A 66 -8.77 -13.38 -7.06
C GLY A 66 -9.38 -12.90 -5.74
N ALA A 67 -10.55 -13.47 -5.42
CA ALA A 67 -11.25 -13.21 -4.17
C ALA A 67 -10.47 -13.82 -3.00
N ASP A 68 -10.08 -12.96 -2.08
CA ASP A 68 -9.33 -13.35 -0.89
C ASP A 68 -9.72 -12.45 0.30
N PRO A 69 -10.96 -12.53 0.83
CA PRO A 69 -11.49 -11.52 1.75
C PRO A 69 -10.63 -11.25 3.00
N GLU A 70 -9.83 -12.23 3.44
CA GLU A 70 -9.03 -12.13 4.66
C GLU A 70 -7.57 -11.69 4.41
N HIS A 71 -7.17 -11.32 3.19
CA HIS A 71 -5.78 -10.91 2.94
C HIS A 71 -5.36 -9.68 3.77
N GLY A 72 -6.24 -8.70 3.94
CA GLY A 72 -5.95 -7.50 4.74
C GLY A 72 -5.59 -7.83 6.18
N ILE A 73 -6.41 -8.65 6.86
CA ILE A 73 -6.15 -9.07 8.24
C ILE A 73 -4.90 -9.96 8.35
N ARG A 74 -4.60 -10.79 7.33
CA ARG A 74 -3.35 -11.56 7.30
C ARG A 74 -2.13 -10.65 7.11
N GLY A 75 -2.22 -9.63 6.26
CA GLY A 75 -1.20 -8.59 6.12
C GLY A 75 -0.95 -7.84 7.42
N ALA A 76 -2.02 -7.43 8.12
CA ALA A 76 -1.93 -6.76 9.42
C ALA A 76 -1.28 -7.65 10.50
N LYS A 77 -1.68 -8.92 10.60
CA LYS A 77 -1.07 -9.90 11.52
C LYS A 77 0.40 -10.14 11.19
N TYR A 78 0.78 -10.13 9.91
CA TYR A 78 2.17 -10.26 9.52
C TYR A 78 3.00 -9.01 9.87
N ALA A 79 2.46 -7.80 9.69
CA ALA A 79 3.09 -6.58 10.20
C ALA A 79 3.31 -6.64 11.73
N ALA A 80 2.37 -7.24 12.47
CA ALA A 80 2.49 -7.44 13.92
C ALA A 80 3.71 -8.28 14.32
N THR A 81 4.08 -9.29 13.54
CA THR A 81 5.26 -10.11 13.85
C THR A 81 6.55 -9.30 13.72
N PHE A 82 6.60 -8.35 12.79
CA PHE A 82 7.75 -7.44 12.64
C PHE A 82 7.78 -6.39 13.76
N HIS A 83 6.62 -5.85 14.14
CA HIS A 83 6.51 -4.92 15.28
C HIS A 83 6.96 -5.58 16.59
N GLN A 84 6.46 -6.78 16.90
CA GLN A 84 6.85 -7.54 18.09
C GLN A 84 8.34 -7.90 18.14
N ALA A 85 8.96 -8.11 16.97
CA ALA A 85 10.39 -8.36 16.86
C ALA A 85 11.24 -7.07 16.85
N ALA A 86 10.63 -5.90 17.08
CA ALA A 86 11.29 -4.59 17.00
C ALA A 86 11.99 -4.32 15.65
N LEU A 87 11.46 -4.90 14.56
CA LEU A 87 11.96 -4.70 13.19
C LEU A 87 11.31 -3.50 12.50
N LEU A 88 10.27 -2.93 13.09
CA LEU A 88 9.64 -1.69 12.67
C LEU A 88 9.93 -0.61 13.71
N ASP A 89 10.42 0.54 13.26
CA ASP A 89 10.57 1.73 14.09
C ASP A 89 9.22 2.44 14.23
N LEU A 90 8.30 1.85 15.02
CA LEU A 90 6.97 2.36 15.29
C LEU A 90 6.70 2.38 16.80
N SER A 91 6.02 3.42 17.26
CA SER A 91 5.29 3.35 18.52
C SER A 91 4.05 2.45 18.42
N ASP A 92 3.47 2.04 19.54
CA ASP A 92 2.24 1.24 19.53
C ASP A 92 1.07 1.97 18.84
N GLN A 93 0.94 3.28 19.04
CA GLN A 93 -0.09 4.10 18.39
C GLN A 93 0.11 4.15 16.86
N GLU A 94 1.35 4.27 16.40
CA GLU A 94 1.68 4.21 14.98
C GLU A 94 1.41 2.81 14.41
N PHE A 95 1.71 1.76 15.16
CA PHE A 95 1.43 0.40 14.77
C PHE A 95 -0.08 0.12 14.67
N ASP A 96 -0.90 0.66 15.58
CA ASP A 96 -2.36 0.54 15.50
C ASP A 96 -2.92 1.14 14.21
N LEU A 97 -2.35 2.25 13.73
CA LEU A 97 -2.71 2.83 12.43
C LEU A 97 -2.35 1.89 11.28
N LEU A 98 -1.14 1.31 11.28
CA LEU A 98 -0.72 0.36 10.24
C LEU A 98 -1.59 -0.89 10.24
N TYR A 99 -1.85 -1.45 11.43
CA TYR A 99 -2.66 -2.64 11.60
C TYR A 99 -4.06 -2.41 11.02
N ARG A 100 -4.71 -1.32 11.42
CA ARG A 100 -6.05 -0.96 10.94
C ARG A 100 -6.05 -0.67 9.45
N ALA A 101 -5.07 0.07 8.94
CA ALA A 101 -4.94 0.35 7.52
C ALA A 101 -4.91 -0.95 6.72
N CYS A 102 -4.10 -1.94 7.10
CA CYS A 102 -4.05 -3.23 6.41
C CYS A 102 -5.33 -4.06 6.63
N ALA A 103 -5.83 -4.17 7.85
CA ALA A 103 -6.95 -5.06 8.18
C ALA A 103 -8.24 -4.69 7.43
N ASP A 104 -8.52 -3.39 7.32
CA ASP A 104 -9.84 -2.90 6.89
C ASP A 104 -9.84 -2.39 5.42
N HIS A 105 -8.72 -2.45 4.68
CA HIS A 105 -8.59 -1.73 3.40
C HIS A 105 -9.58 -2.15 2.30
N THR A 106 -10.11 -3.37 2.38
CA THR A 106 -11.07 -3.90 1.41
C THR A 106 -12.53 -3.75 1.80
N ASP A 107 -12.82 -3.17 2.97
CA ASP A 107 -14.18 -3.10 3.52
C ASP A 107 -15.01 -1.94 2.97
N GLY A 108 -14.44 -1.15 2.05
CA GLY A 108 -15.11 0.00 1.45
C GLY A 108 -15.29 1.19 2.42
N LEU A 109 -14.66 1.15 3.59
CA LEU A 109 -14.73 2.22 4.58
C LEU A 109 -14.11 3.52 4.07
N ILE A 110 -14.67 4.65 4.48
CA ILE A 110 -14.16 6.00 4.14
C ILE A 110 -13.92 6.88 5.37
N GLU A 111 -14.26 6.41 6.58
CA GLU A 111 -14.11 7.13 7.83
C GLU A 111 -13.06 6.45 8.71
N ALA A 112 -11.97 7.15 9.00
CA ALA A 112 -10.91 6.72 9.91
C ALA A 112 -9.96 7.90 10.21
N ASP A 113 -8.85 7.63 10.91
CA ASP A 113 -7.71 8.54 10.93
C ASP A 113 -7.26 8.89 9.50
N ILE A 114 -6.82 10.14 9.30
CA ILE A 114 -6.43 10.65 7.97
C ILE A 114 -5.28 9.85 7.34
N THR A 115 -4.41 9.24 8.14
CA THR A 115 -3.33 8.36 7.66
C THR A 115 -3.89 7.05 7.15
N VAL A 116 -4.85 6.45 7.86
CA VAL A 116 -5.53 5.21 7.45
C VAL A 116 -6.32 5.44 6.16
N GLN A 117 -7.04 6.56 6.09
CA GLN A 117 -7.72 7.01 4.87
C GLN A 117 -6.77 7.16 3.68
N ALA A 118 -5.58 7.76 3.88
CA ALA A 118 -4.59 7.89 2.81
C ALA A 118 -4.01 6.54 2.35
N CYS A 119 -3.89 5.56 3.25
CA CYS A 119 -3.50 4.20 2.89
C CYS A 119 -4.54 3.55 1.97
N TRP A 120 -5.82 3.62 2.35
CA TRP A 120 -6.91 3.07 1.55
C TRP A 120 -7.03 3.76 0.19
N ASP A 121 -6.89 5.09 0.16
CA ASP A 121 -6.85 5.85 -1.10
C ASP A 121 -5.69 5.43 -1.99
N ALA A 122 -4.50 5.20 -1.42
CA ALA A 122 -3.32 4.80 -2.18
C ALA A 122 -3.52 3.47 -2.91
N ASP A 123 -4.19 2.50 -2.28
CA ASP A 123 -4.58 1.23 -2.89
C ASP A 123 -5.73 1.40 -3.90
N ARG A 124 -6.80 2.11 -3.52
CA ARG A 124 -7.96 2.35 -4.39
C ARG A 124 -7.58 3.07 -5.69
N LEU A 125 -6.62 3.98 -5.65
CA LEU A 125 -6.09 4.66 -6.84
C LEU A 125 -5.41 3.70 -7.83
N ASP A 126 -4.99 2.50 -7.41
CA ASP A 126 -4.38 1.48 -8.27
C ASP A 126 -5.40 0.46 -8.82
N LEU A 127 -6.70 0.62 -8.56
CA LEU A 127 -7.75 -0.31 -9.01
C LEU A 127 -7.84 -0.47 -10.53
N TYR A 128 -7.42 0.53 -11.29
CA TYR A 128 -7.49 0.45 -12.75
C TYR A 128 -6.54 -0.62 -13.34
N ARG A 129 -5.58 -1.12 -12.54
CA ARG A 129 -4.72 -2.28 -12.88
C ARG A 129 -5.51 -3.55 -13.21
N VAL A 130 -6.71 -3.67 -12.62
CA VAL A 130 -7.67 -4.75 -12.80
C VAL A 130 -8.94 -4.29 -13.54
N GLY A 131 -8.87 -3.14 -14.22
CA GLY A 131 -9.97 -2.61 -15.05
C GLY A 131 -11.08 -1.90 -14.27
N ILE A 132 -10.88 -1.60 -12.99
CA ILE A 132 -11.87 -0.91 -12.16
C ILE A 132 -11.49 0.57 -12.06
N LEU A 133 -12.36 1.46 -12.53
CA LEU A 133 -12.16 2.89 -12.37
C LEU A 133 -12.45 3.28 -10.90
N PRO A 134 -11.52 3.97 -10.19
CA PRO A 134 -11.77 4.38 -8.81
C PRO A 134 -12.94 5.37 -8.72
N ASP A 135 -13.94 5.02 -7.91
CA ASP A 135 -15.10 5.88 -7.61
C ASP A 135 -14.68 7.01 -6.63
N PRO A 136 -14.80 8.30 -7.01
CA PRO A 136 -14.52 9.43 -6.13
C PRO A 136 -15.26 9.41 -4.80
N ALA A 137 -16.46 8.84 -4.75
CA ALA A 137 -17.27 8.75 -3.54
C ALA A 137 -16.67 7.78 -2.51
N LEU A 138 -15.85 6.84 -2.97
CA LEU A 138 -15.12 5.87 -2.13
C LEU A 138 -13.68 6.31 -1.84
N LEU A 139 -13.25 7.46 -2.34
CA LEU A 139 -11.97 8.07 -1.94
C LEU A 139 -12.19 8.96 -0.71
N CYS A 140 -11.17 9.09 0.12
CA CYS A 140 -11.25 9.73 1.42
C CYS A 140 -10.73 11.17 1.34
N THR A 141 -9.46 11.31 0.96
CA THR A 141 -8.71 12.58 0.96
C THR A 141 -9.04 13.46 -0.24
N ASN A 142 -8.95 14.78 -0.05
CA ASN A 142 -9.10 15.74 -1.15
C ASN A 142 -8.04 15.52 -2.24
N ALA A 143 -6.83 15.11 -1.85
CA ALA A 143 -5.75 14.79 -2.78
C ALA A 143 -6.13 13.62 -3.70
N ALA A 144 -6.59 12.50 -3.13
CA ALA A 144 -7.02 11.33 -3.90
C ALA A 144 -8.25 11.62 -4.78
N LYS A 145 -9.17 12.46 -4.32
CA LYS A 145 -10.34 12.88 -5.10
C LYS A 145 -10.00 13.74 -6.32
N SER A 146 -8.82 14.38 -6.34
CA SER A 146 -8.46 15.28 -7.42
C SER A 146 -8.42 14.55 -8.78
N PRO A 147 -9.03 15.10 -9.85
CA PRO A 147 -8.99 14.49 -11.18
C PRO A 147 -7.56 14.26 -11.69
N GLU A 148 -6.66 15.19 -11.40
CA GLU A 148 -5.24 15.13 -11.77
C GLU A 148 -4.56 13.87 -11.19
N LEU A 149 -4.68 13.64 -9.87
CA LEU A 149 -4.02 12.50 -9.23
C LEU A 149 -4.65 11.17 -9.67
N ARG A 150 -5.98 11.15 -9.86
CA ARG A 150 -6.69 9.97 -10.36
C ARG A 150 -6.24 9.59 -11.77
N GLU A 151 -6.17 10.55 -12.69
CA GLU A 151 -5.74 10.30 -14.07
C GLU A 151 -4.29 9.82 -14.11
N TRP A 152 -3.42 10.47 -13.33
CA TRP A 152 -2.02 10.06 -13.19
C TRP A 152 -1.89 8.61 -12.66
N ALA A 153 -2.65 8.25 -11.62
CA ALA A 153 -2.63 6.90 -11.05
C ALA A 153 -3.19 5.86 -12.03
N ASN A 154 -4.36 6.14 -12.64
CA ASN A 154 -5.02 5.27 -13.60
C ASN A 154 -4.11 4.94 -14.80
N THR A 155 -3.46 5.96 -15.38
CA THR A 155 -2.56 5.77 -16.53
C THR A 155 -1.48 4.74 -16.23
N ARG A 156 -0.87 4.82 -15.04
CA ARG A 156 0.22 3.92 -14.62
C ARG A 156 -0.28 2.53 -14.23
N ALA A 157 -1.46 2.47 -13.61
CA ALA A 157 -2.10 1.23 -13.24
C ALA A 157 -2.48 0.42 -14.49
N ALA A 158 -3.02 1.08 -15.53
CA ALA A 158 -3.33 0.45 -16.83
C ALA A 158 -2.10 -0.18 -17.49
N LEU A 159 -0.96 0.50 -17.41
CA LEU A 159 0.32 0.02 -17.94
C LEU A 159 1.02 -0.99 -17.01
N ARG A 160 0.46 -1.25 -15.82
CA ARG A 160 1.08 -2.04 -14.74
C ARG A 160 2.53 -1.63 -14.48
N MET A 161 2.76 -0.32 -14.56
CA MET A 161 4.10 0.26 -14.51
C MET A 161 4.76 -0.04 -13.15
N LEU A 162 6.04 -0.39 -13.17
CA LEU A 162 6.90 -0.42 -11.99
C LEU A 162 7.67 0.91 -11.94
N PRO A 163 7.44 1.78 -10.94
CA PRO A 163 8.12 3.07 -10.83
C PRO A 163 9.64 2.93 -10.70
N ASP A 164 10.40 3.76 -11.42
CA ASP A 164 11.87 3.74 -11.38
C ASP A 164 12.44 4.07 -10.00
N SER A 165 11.75 4.96 -9.27
CA SER A 165 12.07 5.27 -7.87
C SER A 165 12.01 4.00 -6.99
N MET A 166 11.05 3.12 -7.24
CA MET A 166 10.90 1.85 -6.52
C MET A 166 11.91 0.81 -7.01
N ARG A 167 12.27 0.77 -8.30
CA ARG A 167 13.39 -0.08 -8.79
C ARG A 167 14.66 0.20 -8.00
N THR A 168 14.95 1.48 -7.77
CA THR A 168 16.13 1.91 -7.01
C THR A 168 15.98 1.61 -5.53
N LEU A 169 14.88 2.08 -4.91
CA LEU A 169 14.66 1.97 -3.46
C LEU A 169 14.55 0.52 -3.00
N TRP A 170 13.94 -0.35 -3.80
CA TRP A 170 13.73 -1.76 -3.47
C TRP A 170 14.78 -2.69 -4.09
N SER A 171 15.74 -2.13 -4.84
CA SER A 171 16.80 -2.90 -5.53
C SER A 171 16.21 -4.02 -6.40
N ILE A 172 15.18 -3.70 -7.18
CA ILE A 172 14.55 -4.61 -8.13
C ILE A 172 15.37 -4.60 -9.43
N ALA A 173 15.77 -5.79 -9.88
CA ALA A 173 16.51 -5.98 -11.15
C ALA A 173 15.65 -5.66 -12.39
#